data_AF-A0A8D0GCL8-F1
#
_entry.id   AF-A0A8D0GCL8-F1
#
_cell.length_a   1.000
_cell.length_b   1.000
_cell.length_c   1.000
_cell.angle_alpha   90.00
_cell.angle_beta   90.00
_cell.angle_gamma   90.00
#
_symmetry.space_group_name_H-M   'P 1'
#
loop_
_entity.id
_entity.type
_entity.pdbx_description
1 polymer ?
#
loop_
_entity_poly.entity_id
_entity_poly.type
_entity_poly.pdbx_seq_one_letter_code
_entity_poly.pdbx_strand_id
1 'polypeptide(L)'
;MVTDKAEFQNYPNLKQMQTQALEIASQMDAFYRPLGLRVALVGIEVWHQRDRIRVDSSPRATLERFLEWRQRELLPQTPHDSAQLLTGIRFANESLGMATQGSICSGRSGGVSTDHSVSALVLASTLSHQLGHNLGLLHDGDGCSCQGSSPELPPSRSCIMEPSTGLMPGLSFSGCSRRELERSLRGGRGWCLLNMPEPRRLAGAASCGNRLVEQNEECDCGLREVGTRLSLHPPAPGSPLPAHGCPKL
;
A
#
# COMPACT_ATOMS: atom_id res chain seq x y z
N MET A 1 9.29 -0.98 1.11
CA MET A 1 8.98 -0.62 2.52
C MET A 1 10.29 -0.53 3.28
N VAL A 2 10.40 0.42 4.21
CA VAL A 2 11.59 0.60 5.05
C VAL A 2 11.17 0.54 6.51
N THR A 3 11.97 -0.08 7.37
CA THR A 3 11.66 -0.22 8.79
C THR A 3 12.88 0.20 9.60
N ASP A 4 12.68 1.07 10.58
CA ASP A 4 13.78 1.57 11.40
C ASP A 4 14.22 0.55 12.47
N LYS A 5 15.26 0.89 13.23
CA LYS A 5 15.79 0.03 14.28
C LYS A 5 14.80 -0.14 15.43
N ALA A 6 14.10 0.93 15.81
CA ALA A 6 13.10 0.90 16.88
C ALA A 6 11.96 -0.06 16.52
N GLU A 7 11.52 -0.06 15.27
CA GLU A 7 10.52 -0.99 14.75
C GLU A 7 11.05 -2.42 14.79
N PHE A 8 12.27 -2.66 14.29
CA PHE A 8 12.87 -3.99 14.27
C PHE A 8 12.96 -4.63 15.67
N GLN A 9 13.14 -3.83 16.73
CA GLN A 9 13.18 -4.31 18.11
C GLN A 9 11.87 -4.94 18.60
N ASN A 10 10.75 -4.67 17.93
CA ASN A 10 9.46 -5.29 18.22
C ASN A 10 9.32 -6.70 17.65
N TYR A 11 10.29 -7.16 16.84
CA TYR A 11 10.25 -8.46 16.17
C TYR A 11 11.39 -9.37 16.61
N PRO A 12 11.14 -10.68 16.79
CA PRO A 12 12.17 -11.64 17.18
C PRO A 12 13.32 -11.77 16.18
N ASN A 13 13.08 -11.56 14.89
CA ASN A 13 14.08 -11.71 13.83
C ASN A 13 13.64 -11.06 12.52
N LEU A 14 14.58 -10.96 11.58
CA LEU A 14 14.36 -10.40 10.24
C LEU A 14 13.25 -11.10 9.47
N LYS A 15 13.10 -12.42 9.61
CA LYS A 15 12.08 -13.19 8.89
C LYS A 15 10.68 -12.76 9.30
N GLN A 16 10.41 -12.60 10.60
CA GLN A 16 9.09 -12.15 11.07
C GLN A 16 8.79 -10.71 10.64
N MET A 17 9.79 -9.81 10.67
CA MET A 17 9.63 -8.45 10.16
C MET A 17 9.29 -8.44 8.65
N GLN A 18 9.98 -9.26 7.87
CA GLN A 18 9.73 -9.39 6.43
C GLN A 18 8.36 -9.99 6.14
N THR A 19 7.92 -10.98 6.90
CA THR A 19 6.56 -11.54 6.82
C THR A 19 5.51 -10.46 7.10
N GLN A 20 5.67 -9.68 8.17
CA GLN A 20 4.77 -8.57 8.48
C GLN A 20 4.70 -7.55 7.32
N ALA A 21 5.85 -7.15 6.77
CA ALA A 21 5.91 -6.22 5.64
C ALA A 21 5.17 -6.74 4.39
N LEU A 22 5.25 -8.05 4.11
CA LEU A 22 4.52 -8.71 3.03
C LEU A 22 3.01 -8.71 3.28
N GLU A 23 2.57 -9.01 4.49
CA GLU A 23 1.16 -8.97 4.87
C GLU A 23 0.58 -7.55 4.73
N ILE A 24 1.30 -6.55 5.24
CA ILE A 24 0.93 -5.14 5.08
C ILE A 24 0.79 -4.78 3.60
N ALA A 25 1.77 -5.10 2.77
CA ALA A 25 1.73 -4.78 1.34
C ALA A 25 0.57 -5.48 0.60
N SER A 26 0.27 -6.73 0.97
CA SER A 26 -0.87 -7.47 0.43
C SER A 26 -2.21 -6.79 0.74
N GLN A 27 -2.38 -6.30 1.98
CA GLN A 27 -3.57 -5.53 2.37
C GLN A 27 -3.63 -4.17 1.66
N MET A 28 -2.49 -3.46 1.51
CA MET A 28 -2.43 -2.23 0.73
C MET A 28 -2.90 -2.46 -0.71
N ASP A 29 -2.41 -3.51 -1.38
CA ASP A 29 -2.85 -3.87 -2.73
C ASP A 29 -4.37 -4.11 -2.79
N ALA A 30 -4.94 -4.81 -1.80
CA ALA A 30 -6.38 -5.02 -1.72
C ALA A 30 -7.17 -3.71 -1.60
N PHE A 31 -6.68 -2.72 -0.83
CA PHE A 31 -7.34 -1.42 -0.70
C PHE A 31 -7.28 -0.57 -1.98
N TYR A 32 -6.19 -0.67 -2.74
CA TYR A 32 -5.99 0.11 -3.97
C TYR A 32 -6.67 -0.51 -5.20
N ARG A 33 -6.92 -1.83 -5.20
CA ARG A 33 -7.59 -2.54 -6.30
C ARG A 33 -8.91 -1.89 -6.76
N PRO A 34 -9.86 -1.52 -5.88
CA PRO A 34 -11.09 -0.82 -6.29
C PRO A 34 -10.85 0.51 -7.00
N LEU A 35 -9.72 1.19 -6.75
CA LEU A 35 -9.33 2.43 -7.42
C LEU A 35 -8.66 2.19 -8.78
N GLY A 36 -8.49 0.94 -9.21
CA GLY A 36 -7.82 0.58 -10.47
C GLY A 36 -6.29 0.63 -10.38
N LEU A 37 -5.74 0.65 -9.16
CA LEU A 37 -4.29 0.64 -8.93
C LEU A 37 -3.87 -0.69 -8.29
N ARG A 38 -2.60 -1.04 -8.49
CA ARG A 38 -1.93 -2.18 -7.86
C ARG A 38 -0.77 -1.67 -7.00
N VAL A 39 -0.58 -2.27 -5.84
CA VAL A 39 0.58 -2.00 -4.97
C VAL A 39 1.43 -3.25 -4.94
N ALA A 40 2.63 -3.16 -5.51
CA ALA A 40 3.58 -4.25 -5.53
C ALA A 40 4.77 -3.93 -4.62
N LEU A 41 5.10 -4.84 -3.70
CA LEU A 41 6.27 -4.70 -2.84
C LEU A 41 7.52 -5.14 -3.61
N VAL A 42 8.32 -4.18 -4.07
CA VAL A 42 9.55 -4.44 -4.84
C VAL A 42 10.83 -4.45 -4.00
N GLY A 43 10.71 -4.27 -2.68
CA GLY A 43 11.86 -4.24 -1.78
C GLY A 43 11.49 -3.96 -0.33
N ILE A 44 12.24 -4.59 0.58
CA ILE A 44 12.16 -4.41 2.03
C ILE A 44 13.56 -4.06 2.53
N GLU A 45 13.71 -2.90 3.17
CA GLU A 45 14.95 -2.46 3.80
C GLU A 45 14.75 -2.41 5.32
N VAL A 46 15.56 -3.14 6.08
CA VAL A 46 15.45 -3.23 7.54
C VAL A 46 16.73 -2.71 8.21
N TRP A 47 16.62 -1.59 8.93
CA TRP A 47 17.73 -0.96 9.64
C TRP A 47 18.05 -1.63 10.99
N HIS A 48 18.20 -2.95 10.99
CA HIS A 48 18.38 -3.77 12.19
C HIS A 48 19.64 -3.44 13.03
N GLN A 49 20.71 -2.95 12.42
CA GLN A 49 21.95 -2.60 13.13
C GLN A 49 21.94 -1.16 13.63
N ARG A 50 21.63 -0.22 12.74
CA ARG A 50 21.58 1.22 12.98
C ARG A 50 20.65 1.88 11.97
N ASP A 51 19.98 2.95 12.40
CA ASP A 51 19.21 3.78 11.50
C ASP A 51 20.12 4.50 10.49
N ARG A 52 19.63 4.64 9.26
CA ARG A 52 20.34 5.38 8.19
C ARG A 52 20.08 6.89 8.26
N ILE A 53 19.04 7.28 8.97
CA ILE A 53 18.68 8.67 9.26
C ILE A 53 18.39 8.81 10.74
N ARG A 54 18.38 10.04 11.25
CA ARG A 54 17.80 10.28 12.57
C ARG A 54 16.28 10.15 12.48
N VAL A 55 15.69 9.26 13.28
CA VAL A 55 14.23 9.19 13.47
C VAL A 55 13.91 9.87 14.80
N ASP A 56 13.08 10.92 14.77
CA ASP A 56 12.67 11.65 15.97
C ASP A 56 11.15 11.88 15.98
N SER A 57 10.63 12.42 17.09
CA SER A 57 9.19 12.60 17.30
C SER A 57 8.55 13.61 16.34
N SER A 58 9.32 14.35 15.54
CA SER A 58 8.77 15.21 14.49
C SER A 58 8.54 14.39 13.21
N PRO A 59 7.29 14.14 12.79
CA PRO A 59 7.02 13.40 11.56
C PRO A 59 7.52 14.18 10.34
N ARG A 60 7.45 15.52 10.38
CA ARG A 60 7.97 16.39 9.32
C ARG A 60 9.49 16.28 9.19
N ALA A 61 10.22 16.42 10.28
CA ALA A 61 11.69 16.38 10.22
C ALA A 61 12.19 14.99 9.82
N THR A 62 11.53 13.94 10.30
CA THR A 62 11.82 12.54 9.90
C THR A 62 11.52 12.30 8.42
N LEU A 63 10.37 12.78 7.91
CA LEU A 63 10.03 12.67 6.48
C LEU A 63 11.06 13.34 5.58
N GLU A 64 11.49 14.57 5.89
CA GLU A 64 12.48 15.26 5.05
C GLU A 64 13.81 14.49 4.96
N ARG A 65 14.32 14.00 6.10
CA ARG A 65 15.54 13.18 6.12
C ARG A 65 15.35 11.85 5.38
N PHE A 66 14.18 11.22 5.53
CA PHE A 66 13.86 9.98 4.85
C PHE A 66 13.84 10.15 3.33
N LEU A 67 13.25 11.24 2.83
CA LEU A 67 13.22 11.54 1.40
C LEU A 67 14.60 11.91 0.85
N GLU A 68 15.42 12.64 1.62
CA GLU A 68 16.81 12.92 1.25
C GLU A 68 17.64 11.63 1.14
N TRP A 69 17.54 10.75 2.14
CA TRP A 69 18.18 9.43 2.11
C TRP A 69 17.68 8.56 0.96
N ARG A 70 16.35 8.51 0.74
CA ARG A 70 15.75 7.79 -0.39
C ARG A 70 16.36 8.23 -1.71
N GLN A 71 16.51 9.53 -1.91
CA GLN A 71 17.04 10.10 -3.16
C GLN A 71 18.53 9.81 -3.36
N ARG A 72 19.33 9.89 -2.28
CA ARG A 72 20.79 9.74 -2.36
C ARG A 72 21.27 8.30 -2.33
N GLU A 73 20.59 7.43 -1.59
CA GLU A 73 21.07 6.08 -1.31
C GLU A 73 20.15 5.00 -1.87
N LEU A 74 18.83 5.07 -1.60
CA LEU A 74 17.93 3.97 -1.94
C LEU A 74 17.61 3.90 -3.45
N LEU A 75 17.25 5.03 -4.07
CA LEU A 75 16.87 5.09 -5.49
C LEU A 75 17.99 4.62 -6.44
N PRO A 76 19.27 5.00 -6.24
CA PRO A 76 20.36 4.49 -7.07
C PRO A 76 20.56 2.98 -7.00
N GLN A 77 20.22 2.34 -5.87
CA GLN A 77 20.43 0.90 -5.66
C GLN A 77 19.22 0.08 -6.10
N THR A 78 18.02 0.57 -5.79
CA THR A 78 16.76 -0.16 -6.02
C THR A 78 15.75 0.79 -6.64
N PRO A 79 15.50 0.73 -7.97
CA PRO A 79 14.51 1.58 -8.61
C PRO A 79 13.09 1.32 -8.06
N HIS A 80 12.33 2.35 -7.67
CA HIS A 80 10.97 2.16 -7.14
C HIS A 80 10.17 3.47 -7.21
N ASP A 81 8.85 3.35 -7.28
CA ASP A 81 7.96 4.51 -7.50
C ASP A 81 7.75 5.33 -6.23
N SER A 82 7.62 4.66 -5.07
CA SER A 82 7.40 5.27 -3.76
C SER A 82 8.03 4.44 -2.64
N ALA A 83 8.45 5.09 -1.55
CA ALA A 83 8.95 4.41 -0.35
C ALA A 83 8.17 4.87 0.89
N GLN A 84 7.85 3.92 1.77
CA GLN A 84 7.19 4.20 3.04
C GLN A 84 8.06 3.67 4.19
N LEU A 85 8.33 4.51 5.18
CA LEU A 85 9.03 4.17 6.42
C LEU A 85 8.01 3.85 7.52
N LEU A 86 8.13 2.66 8.11
CA LEU A 86 7.43 2.29 9.34
C LEU A 86 8.43 2.39 10.50
N THR A 87 8.06 3.10 11.57
CA THR A 87 8.92 3.32 12.75
C THR A 87 8.25 2.91 14.05
N GLY A 88 9.03 2.34 14.96
CA GLY A 88 8.60 2.09 16.34
C GLY A 88 8.58 3.35 17.22
N ILE A 89 9.02 4.50 16.69
CA ILE A 89 9.02 5.80 17.38
C ILE A 89 7.65 6.46 17.25
N ARG A 90 7.07 6.83 18.41
CA ARG A 90 5.83 7.61 18.45
C ARG A 90 6.11 9.07 18.10
N PHE A 91 5.38 9.59 17.12
CA PHE A 91 5.42 11.00 16.77
C PHE A 91 4.65 11.88 17.77
N ALA A 92 5.04 13.15 17.85
CA ALA A 92 4.39 14.14 18.72
C ALA A 92 2.94 14.42 18.29
N ASN A 93 2.12 14.87 19.25
CA ASN A 93 0.70 15.20 19.06
C ASN A 93 -0.13 14.04 18.48
N GLU A 94 0.24 12.80 18.81
CA GLU A 94 -0.47 11.58 18.38
C GLU A 94 -0.55 11.42 16.85
N SER A 95 0.35 12.08 16.11
CA SER A 95 0.42 11.94 14.65
C SER A 95 0.78 10.52 14.26
N LEU A 96 -0.02 9.89 13.41
CA LEU A 96 0.26 8.53 12.93
C LEU A 96 1.25 8.50 11.76
N GLY A 97 1.50 9.63 11.10
CA GLY A 97 2.39 9.70 9.95
C GLY A 97 2.35 11.02 9.19
N MET A 98 3.18 11.12 8.16
CA MET A 98 3.21 12.24 7.23
C MET A 98 3.75 11.80 5.88
N ALA A 99 3.23 12.39 4.80
CA ALA A 99 3.68 12.14 3.43
C ALA A 99 3.72 13.44 2.61
N THR A 100 4.52 13.45 1.56
CA THR A 100 4.50 14.58 0.60
C THR A 100 3.30 14.43 -0.32
N GLN A 101 2.46 15.45 -0.41
CA GLN A 101 1.26 15.41 -1.23
C GLN A 101 1.57 15.50 -2.74
N GLY A 102 0.87 14.69 -3.55
CA GLY A 102 0.95 14.69 -5.00
C GLY A 102 2.34 14.36 -5.56
N SER A 103 3.22 13.75 -4.77
CA SER A 103 4.62 13.55 -5.11
C SER A 103 4.92 12.22 -5.80
N ILE A 104 3.92 11.39 -6.10
CA ILE A 104 4.10 10.10 -6.78
C ILE A 104 4.94 10.27 -8.06
N CYS A 105 5.88 9.34 -8.28
CA CYS A 105 6.86 9.37 -9.37
C CYS A 105 7.91 10.49 -9.31
N SER A 106 8.00 11.25 -8.21
CA SER A 106 9.08 12.21 -7.98
C SER A 106 10.11 11.67 -6.98
N GLY A 107 11.24 12.38 -6.85
CA GLY A 107 12.22 12.13 -5.78
C GLY A 107 11.62 12.25 -4.37
N ARG A 108 10.50 12.97 -4.22
CA ARG A 108 9.78 13.17 -2.96
C ARG A 108 8.62 12.19 -2.76
N SER A 109 8.51 11.14 -3.58
CA SER A 109 7.47 10.12 -3.42
C SER A 109 7.74 9.22 -2.21
N GLY A 110 7.14 9.56 -1.08
CA GLY A 110 7.21 8.73 0.12
C GLY A 110 6.49 9.31 1.32
N GLY A 111 6.45 8.50 2.37
CA GLY A 111 5.80 8.80 3.64
C GLY A 111 6.46 8.09 4.81
N VAL A 112 6.15 8.57 6.01
CA VAL A 112 6.59 7.99 7.29
C VAL A 112 5.35 7.69 8.14
N SER A 113 5.35 6.59 8.87
CA SER A 113 4.25 6.18 9.75
C SER A 113 4.77 5.52 11.01
N THR A 114 4.14 5.80 12.16
CA THR A 114 4.41 5.07 13.40
C THR A 114 3.70 3.71 13.35
N ASP A 115 4.35 2.66 13.83
CA ASP A 115 3.64 1.44 14.21
C ASP A 115 2.82 1.74 15.47
N HIS A 116 1.50 1.62 15.33
CA HIS A 116 0.52 1.83 16.41
C HIS A 116 -0.36 0.61 16.64
N SER A 117 -0.13 -0.51 15.95
CA SER A 117 -1.00 -1.68 16.03
C SER A 117 -0.28 -2.95 15.58
N VAL A 118 -0.45 -4.03 16.34
CA VAL A 118 0.01 -5.37 15.94
C VAL A 118 -0.71 -5.91 14.69
N SER A 119 -1.81 -5.29 14.29
CA SER A 119 -2.59 -5.71 13.13
C SER A 119 -2.00 -5.17 11.83
N ALA A 120 -1.52 -6.07 10.96
CA ALA A 120 -1.07 -5.73 9.61
C ALA A 120 -2.13 -4.97 8.81
N LEU A 121 -3.42 -5.25 9.04
CA LEU A 121 -4.54 -4.56 8.39
C LEU A 121 -4.62 -3.07 8.77
N VAL A 122 -4.42 -2.76 10.06
CA VAL A 122 -4.45 -1.39 10.59
C VAL A 122 -3.24 -0.59 10.09
N LEU A 123 -2.06 -1.21 10.10
CA LEU A 123 -0.84 -0.60 9.56
C LEU A 123 -0.95 -0.37 8.05
N ALA A 124 -1.48 -1.34 7.31
CA ALA A 124 -1.71 -1.21 5.87
C ALA A 124 -2.65 -0.06 5.53
N SER A 125 -3.69 0.18 6.34
CA SER A 125 -4.57 1.32 6.14
C SER A 125 -3.83 2.64 6.37
N THR A 126 -3.03 2.73 7.44
CA THR A 126 -2.22 3.92 7.76
C THR A 126 -1.20 4.23 6.67
N LEU A 127 -0.47 3.22 6.19
CA LEU A 127 0.47 3.34 5.09
C LEU A 127 -0.24 3.66 3.76
N SER A 128 -1.45 3.13 3.55
CA SER A 128 -2.28 3.45 2.39
C SER A 128 -2.77 4.89 2.41
N HIS A 129 -3.08 5.45 3.58
CA HIS A 129 -3.39 6.88 3.74
C HIS A 129 -2.19 7.74 3.31
N GLN A 130 -0.99 7.41 3.78
CA GLN A 130 0.23 8.14 3.41
C GLN A 130 0.56 8.03 1.91
N LEU A 131 0.45 6.82 1.34
CA LEU A 131 0.60 6.62 -0.10
C LEU A 131 -0.49 7.36 -0.89
N GLY A 132 -1.70 7.48 -0.33
CA GLY A 132 -2.82 8.22 -0.91
C GLY A 132 -2.48 9.69 -1.07
N HIS A 133 -1.87 10.30 -0.06
CA HIS A 133 -1.32 11.65 -0.20
C HIS A 133 -0.27 11.75 -1.30
N ASN A 134 0.67 10.80 -1.42
CA ASN A 134 1.62 10.80 -2.54
C ASN A 134 0.90 10.76 -3.90
N LEU A 135 -0.19 9.99 -4.01
CA LEU A 135 -1.04 9.90 -5.20
C LEU A 135 -1.91 11.15 -5.44
N GLY A 136 -1.89 12.12 -4.53
CA GLY A 136 -2.63 13.38 -4.66
C GLY A 136 -4.00 13.38 -4.00
N LEU A 137 -4.33 12.36 -3.21
CA LEU A 137 -5.58 12.33 -2.45
C LEU A 137 -5.52 13.36 -1.31
N LEU A 138 -6.65 14.04 -1.10
CA LEU A 138 -6.90 14.92 0.03
C LEU A 138 -7.62 14.15 1.12
N HIS A 139 -7.65 14.70 2.33
CA HIS A 139 -8.50 14.15 3.38
C HIS A 139 -9.97 14.16 2.96
N ASP A 140 -10.71 13.15 3.39
CA ASP A 140 -12.16 13.13 3.27
C ASP A 140 -12.77 14.21 4.18
N GLY A 141 -13.70 14.99 3.62
CA GLY A 141 -14.48 15.99 4.34
C GLY A 141 -15.98 15.72 4.25
N ASP A 142 -16.79 16.73 4.57
CA ASP A 142 -18.25 16.62 4.52
C ASP A 142 -18.74 16.16 3.13
N GLY A 143 -19.61 15.14 3.11
CA GLY A 143 -20.16 14.57 1.88
C GLY A 143 -19.29 13.50 1.20
N CYS A 144 -18.14 13.13 1.78
CA CYS A 144 -17.36 11.97 1.35
C CYS A 144 -17.82 10.70 2.08
N SER A 145 -18.07 9.63 1.33
CA SER A 145 -18.46 8.31 1.87
C SER A 145 -17.76 7.17 1.14
N CYS A 146 -17.51 6.09 1.85
CA CYS A 146 -16.89 4.85 1.35
C CYS A 146 -17.85 3.66 1.50
N GLN A 147 -17.77 2.69 0.58
CA GLN A 147 -18.57 1.46 0.67
C GLN A 147 -18.14 0.63 1.89
N GLY A 148 -19.12 0.17 2.66
CA GLY A 148 -18.95 -0.38 4.01
C GLY A 148 -19.97 0.15 5.01
N SER A 149 -20.67 1.24 4.67
CA SER A 149 -21.94 1.65 5.27
C SER A 149 -23.08 0.75 4.75
N SER A 150 -22.99 -0.56 4.97
CA SER A 150 -24.19 -1.40 4.85
C SER A 150 -25.15 -0.99 5.98
N PRO A 151 -26.47 -0.84 5.72
CA PRO A 151 -27.44 -0.52 6.77
C PRO A 151 -27.49 -1.55 7.91
N GLU A 152 -26.88 -2.72 7.72
CA GLU A 152 -26.81 -3.83 8.69
C GLU A 152 -25.52 -3.86 9.53
N LEU A 153 -24.52 -3.04 9.19
CA LEU A 153 -23.26 -2.92 9.95
C LEU A 153 -23.31 -1.63 10.78
N PRO A 154 -22.87 -1.61 12.06
CA PRO A 154 -22.89 -0.41 12.87
C PRO A 154 -22.22 0.78 12.13
N PRO A 155 -22.77 2.00 12.26
CA PRO A 155 -22.31 3.17 11.51
C PRO A 155 -20.97 3.64 12.09
N SER A 156 -19.88 3.02 11.65
CA SER A 156 -18.53 3.58 11.68
C SER A 156 -17.53 2.57 11.13
N ARG A 157 -17.28 2.65 9.83
CA ARG A 157 -15.91 2.47 9.38
C ARG A 157 -15.57 3.73 8.61
N SER A 158 -14.74 4.55 9.25
CA SER A 158 -14.08 5.70 8.66
C SER A 158 -13.52 5.34 7.28
N CYS A 159 -13.27 6.34 6.44
CA CYS A 159 -12.61 6.08 5.17
C CYS A 159 -11.09 6.15 5.35
N ILE A 160 -10.32 5.50 4.47
CA ILE A 160 -8.85 5.50 4.57
C ILE A 160 -8.30 6.93 4.63
N MET A 161 -8.89 7.87 3.86
CA MET A 161 -8.46 9.27 3.82
C MET A 161 -9.14 10.17 4.86
N GLU A 162 -9.90 9.64 5.81
CA GLU A 162 -10.38 10.45 6.93
C GLU A 162 -9.18 10.96 7.76
N PRO A 163 -9.21 12.21 8.28
CA PRO A 163 -8.13 12.73 9.10
C PRO A 163 -7.80 11.76 10.24
N SER A 164 -6.54 11.32 10.31
CA SER A 164 -6.09 10.25 11.21
C SER A 164 -6.20 10.65 12.69
N THR A 165 -7.40 10.46 13.26
CA THR A 165 -7.74 10.85 14.64
C THR A 165 -8.06 9.65 15.54
N GLY A 166 -7.98 8.41 15.03
CA GLY A 166 -8.43 7.23 15.74
C GLY A 166 -7.50 6.02 15.62
N LEU A 167 -7.59 5.14 16.63
CA LEU A 167 -6.88 3.85 16.72
C LEU A 167 -7.33 2.83 15.66
N MET A 168 -8.52 3.04 15.06
CA MET A 168 -9.11 2.14 14.06
C MET A 168 -9.36 2.92 12.77
N PRO A 169 -8.44 2.85 11.79
CA PRO A 169 -8.57 3.55 10.54
C PRO A 169 -9.56 2.85 9.60
N GLY A 170 -9.98 3.59 8.58
CA GLY A 170 -10.83 3.07 7.53
C GLY A 170 -10.20 1.98 6.70
N LEU A 171 -11.01 1.12 6.09
CA LEU A 171 -10.53 0.01 5.24
C LEU A 171 -10.90 0.16 3.76
N SER A 172 -11.59 1.26 3.43
CA SER A 172 -12.05 1.57 2.07
C SER A 172 -11.77 3.03 1.73
N PHE A 173 -11.41 3.29 0.48
CA PHE A 173 -11.36 4.65 -0.05
C PHE A 173 -12.77 5.18 -0.36
N SER A 174 -12.95 6.48 -0.20
CA SER A 174 -14.22 7.15 -0.49
C SER A 174 -14.43 7.41 -1.99
N GLY A 175 -15.64 7.80 -2.36
CA GLY A 175 -15.89 8.37 -3.70
C GLY A 175 -15.09 9.64 -3.98
N CYS A 176 -14.77 10.44 -2.95
CA CYS A 176 -13.91 11.63 -3.09
C CYS A 176 -12.47 11.26 -3.42
N SER A 177 -11.93 10.26 -2.71
CA SER A 177 -10.60 9.71 -2.95
C SER A 177 -10.41 9.27 -4.41
N ARG A 178 -11.41 8.59 -5.00
CA ARG A 178 -11.40 8.21 -6.42
C ARG A 178 -11.31 9.43 -7.34
N ARG A 179 -12.11 10.47 -7.09
CA ARG A 179 -12.11 11.69 -7.92
C ARG A 179 -10.81 12.48 -7.81
N GLU A 180 -10.18 12.52 -6.63
CA GLU A 180 -8.85 13.12 -6.44
C GLU A 180 -7.78 12.34 -7.22
N LEU A 181 -7.81 11.01 -7.13
CA LEU A 181 -6.88 10.17 -7.90
C LEU A 181 -7.02 10.41 -9.40
N GLU A 182 -8.24 10.40 -9.93
CA GLU A 182 -8.49 10.67 -11.35
C GLU A 182 -7.98 12.04 -11.78
N ARG A 183 -8.18 13.08 -10.97
CA ARG A 183 -7.64 14.42 -11.23
C ARG A 183 -6.11 14.44 -11.22
N SER A 184 -5.50 13.78 -10.23
CA SER A 184 -4.06 13.67 -10.10
C SER A 184 -3.43 13.01 -11.34
N LEU A 185 -3.97 11.85 -11.75
CA LEU A 185 -3.50 11.11 -12.92
C LEU A 185 -3.73 11.87 -14.24
N ARG A 186 -4.89 12.50 -14.42
CA ARG A 186 -5.17 13.36 -15.59
C ARG A 186 -4.25 14.58 -15.65
N GLY A 187 -3.78 15.06 -14.50
CA GLY A 187 -2.79 16.13 -14.40
C GLY A 187 -1.35 15.69 -14.76
N GLY A 188 -1.15 14.47 -15.25
CA GLY A 188 0.17 13.94 -15.64
C GLY A 188 1.01 13.42 -14.47
N ARG A 189 0.44 13.36 -13.26
CA ARG A 189 1.08 12.65 -12.14
C ARG A 189 0.91 11.14 -12.35
N GLY A 190 1.87 10.32 -11.89
CA GLY A 190 1.76 8.87 -12.02
C GLY A 190 2.37 8.27 -13.29
N TRP A 191 3.21 9.00 -14.03
CA TRP A 191 3.86 8.51 -15.25
C TRP A 191 4.68 7.22 -15.06
N CYS A 192 5.22 7.00 -13.85
CA CYS A 192 5.96 5.80 -13.46
C CYS A 192 5.07 4.60 -13.10
N LEU A 193 3.74 4.77 -13.00
CA LEU A 193 2.81 3.71 -12.60
C LEU A 193 2.27 2.90 -13.80
N LEU A 194 2.74 3.22 -15.01
CA LEU A 194 2.22 2.65 -16.26
C LEU A 194 2.88 1.31 -16.63
N ASN A 195 3.97 0.94 -15.96
CA ASN A 195 4.64 -0.34 -16.15
C ASN A 195 4.28 -1.33 -15.03
N MET A 196 4.33 -2.61 -15.37
CA MET A 196 4.31 -3.68 -14.38
C MET A 196 5.74 -3.89 -13.84
N PRO A 197 5.91 -4.19 -12.54
CA PRO A 197 7.20 -4.61 -12.02
C PRO A 197 7.61 -5.96 -12.62
N GLU A 198 8.91 -6.15 -12.85
CA GLU A 198 9.40 -7.45 -13.31
C GLU A 198 9.20 -8.52 -12.22
N PRO A 199 8.80 -9.76 -12.56
CA PRO A 199 8.52 -10.81 -11.57
C PRO A 199 9.67 -11.06 -10.58
N ARG A 200 10.92 -11.01 -11.08
CA ARG A 200 12.16 -11.18 -10.29
C ARG A 200 12.43 -10.08 -9.28
N ARG A 201 11.70 -8.96 -9.34
CA ARG A 201 11.85 -7.80 -8.45
C ARG A 201 10.79 -7.78 -7.35
N LEU A 202 9.80 -8.66 -7.41
CA LEU A 202 8.77 -8.78 -6.37
C LEU A 202 9.36 -9.44 -5.13
N ALA A 203 9.05 -8.87 -3.96
CA ALA A 203 9.47 -9.41 -2.68
C ALA A 203 8.48 -10.50 -2.23
N GLY A 204 9.00 -11.57 -1.62
CA GLY A 204 8.20 -12.68 -1.12
C GLY A 204 8.22 -13.90 -2.04
N ALA A 205 7.45 -14.93 -1.67
CA ALA A 205 7.23 -16.09 -2.51
C ALA A 205 6.01 -15.87 -3.40
N ALA A 206 6.06 -16.41 -4.63
CA ALA A 206 4.96 -16.32 -5.58
C ALA A 206 3.65 -16.86 -4.99
N SER A 207 2.57 -16.10 -5.19
CA SER A 207 1.24 -16.33 -4.64
C SER A 207 0.18 -16.21 -5.73
N CYS A 208 -0.01 -17.31 -6.46
CA CYS A 208 -1.03 -17.42 -7.49
C CYS A 208 -2.43 -16.98 -7.05
N GLY A 209 -3.06 -16.13 -7.87
CA GLY A 209 -4.40 -15.61 -7.69
C GLY A 209 -4.45 -14.19 -7.11
N ASN A 210 -3.30 -13.54 -6.95
CA ASN A 210 -3.18 -12.15 -6.51
C ASN A 210 -3.18 -11.16 -7.68
N ARG A 211 -3.26 -11.63 -8.93
CA ARG A 211 -3.22 -10.84 -10.18
C ARG A 211 -1.89 -10.14 -10.45
N LEU A 212 -0.80 -10.56 -9.82
CA LEU A 212 0.56 -10.15 -10.16
C LEU A 212 1.25 -11.36 -10.76
N VAL A 213 1.89 -11.19 -11.92
CA VAL A 213 2.68 -12.27 -12.49
C VAL A 213 3.99 -12.35 -11.71
N GLU A 214 4.16 -13.43 -10.95
CA GLU A 214 5.33 -13.66 -10.12
C GLU A 214 6.30 -14.68 -10.73
N GLN A 215 7.42 -14.94 -10.06
CA GLN A 215 8.41 -15.87 -10.59
C GLN A 215 7.81 -17.28 -10.72
N ASN A 216 8.01 -17.89 -11.89
CA ASN A 216 7.44 -19.18 -12.28
C ASN A 216 5.93 -19.17 -12.54
N GLU A 217 5.36 -18.01 -12.85
CA GLU A 217 3.98 -17.89 -13.35
C GLU A 217 3.99 -17.34 -14.79
N GLU A 218 3.23 -17.98 -15.68
CA GLU A 218 2.99 -17.46 -17.04
C GLU A 218 1.92 -16.35 -17.03
N CYS A 219 0.91 -16.48 -16.17
CA CYS A 219 -0.14 -15.51 -15.97
C CYS A 219 -0.74 -15.63 -14.55
N ASP A 220 -1.38 -14.55 -14.07
CA ASP A 220 -2.21 -14.58 -12.87
C ASP A 220 -3.50 -13.79 -13.14
N CYS A 221 -4.61 -14.51 -13.32
CA CYS A 221 -5.94 -13.94 -13.57
C CYS A 221 -6.76 -13.68 -12.29
N GLY A 222 -6.21 -13.96 -11.11
CA GLY A 222 -6.89 -13.88 -9.83
C GLY A 222 -7.56 -15.18 -9.39
N LEU A 223 -7.85 -15.30 -8.09
CA LEU A 223 -8.66 -16.40 -7.55
C LEU A 223 -10.08 -16.37 -8.12
N ARG A 224 -10.69 -17.56 -8.29
CA ARG A 224 -12.10 -17.71 -8.65
C ARG A 224 -12.95 -16.96 -7.62
N GLU A 225 -13.81 -16.05 -8.05
CA GLU A 225 -14.90 -15.58 -7.19
C GLU A 225 -15.81 -16.78 -6.89
N VAL A 226 -15.75 -17.29 -5.66
CA VAL A 226 -16.67 -18.33 -5.19
C VAL A 226 -18.03 -17.64 -4.97
N GLY A 227 -18.82 -17.60 -6.04
CA GLY A 227 -20.27 -17.37 -6.00
C GLY A 227 -20.74 -15.94 -5.75
N THR A 228 -20.94 -15.16 -6.82
CA THR A 228 -22.10 -14.26 -7.01
C THR A 228 -22.18 -13.73 -8.44
N ARG A 229 -22.28 -14.63 -9.41
CA ARG A 229 -23.00 -14.32 -10.65
C ARG A 229 -23.98 -15.44 -10.93
N LEU A 230 -25.25 -15.19 -10.67
CA LEU A 230 -26.31 -15.68 -11.55
C LEU A 230 -26.02 -15.10 -12.94
N SER A 231 -25.11 -15.73 -13.69
CA SER A 231 -25.00 -15.49 -15.12
C SER A 231 -26.30 -16.02 -15.73
N LEU A 232 -27.16 -15.12 -16.17
CA LEU A 232 -28.43 -15.44 -16.85
C LEU A 232 -28.25 -16.15 -18.19
N HIS A 233 -27.01 -16.45 -18.61
CA HIS A 233 -26.73 -17.29 -19.78
C HIS A 233 -25.65 -18.33 -19.46
N PRO A 234 -25.95 -19.64 -19.64
CA PRO A 234 -24.90 -20.66 -19.61
C PRO A 234 -23.94 -20.44 -20.78
N PRO A 235 -22.63 -20.73 -20.61
CA PRO A 235 -21.68 -20.71 -21.71
C PRO A 235 -22.08 -21.73 -22.77
N ALA A 236 -21.89 -21.38 -24.05
CA ALA A 236 -22.19 -22.28 -25.16
C ALA A 236 -21.35 -23.57 -25.06
N PRO A 237 -21.96 -24.75 -25.28
CA PRO A 237 -21.25 -26.01 -25.19
C PRO A 237 -20.11 -26.04 -26.21
N GLY A 238 -18.87 -26.25 -25.75
CA GLY A 238 -17.67 -26.32 -26.59
C GLY A 238 -16.76 -25.08 -26.56
N SER A 239 -17.11 -24.03 -25.80
CA SER A 239 -16.18 -22.92 -25.58
C SER A 239 -15.09 -23.36 -24.58
N PRO A 240 -13.79 -23.25 -24.90
CA PRO A 240 -12.76 -23.46 -23.89
C PRO A 240 -12.96 -22.42 -22.79
N LEU A 241 -13.10 -22.89 -21.55
CA LEU A 241 -12.99 -22.03 -20.39
C LEU A 241 -11.63 -21.30 -20.49
N PRO A 242 -11.54 -19.99 -20.19
CA PRO A 242 -10.24 -19.33 -20.06
C PRO A 242 -9.35 -20.21 -19.19
N ALA A 243 -8.08 -20.42 -19.58
CA ALA A 243 -7.15 -21.15 -18.72
C ALA A 243 -7.11 -20.44 -17.35
N HIS A 244 -7.73 -21.08 -16.36
CA HIS A 244 -7.91 -20.53 -15.02
C HIS A 244 -6.83 -21.11 -14.12
N GLY A 245 -6.00 -20.26 -13.54
CA GLY A 245 -4.86 -20.64 -12.70
C GLY A 245 -3.59 -19.94 -13.17
N CYS A 246 -2.49 -20.17 -12.45
CA CYS A 246 -1.16 -19.69 -12.84
C CYS A 246 -0.38 -20.87 -13.41
N PRO A 247 -0.34 -21.05 -14.74
CA PRO A 247 0.50 -22.07 -15.35
C PRO A 247 1.94 -21.80 -14.94
N LYS A 248 2.64 -22.85 -14.55
CA LYS A 248 4.05 -22.74 -14.17
C LYS A 248 4.92 -22.88 -15.41
N LEU A 249 5.96 -22.04 -15.46
CA LEU A 249 7.05 -22.13 -16.44
C LEU A 249 7.94 -23.36 -16.19
#